data_AF-A0A7K4HMD2-F1
#
_entry.id   AF-A0A7K4HMD2-F1
#
_cell.length_a   1.000
_cell.length_b   1.000
_cell.length_c   1.000
_cell.angle_alpha   90.00
_cell.angle_beta   90.00
_cell.angle_gamma   90.00
#
_symmetry.space_group_name_H-M   'P 1'
#
loop_
_entity.id
_entity.type
_entity.pdbx_description
1 polymer ?
#
loop_
_entity_poly.entity_id
_entity_poly.type
_entity_poly.pdbx_seq_one_letter_code
_entity_poly.pdbx_strand_id
1 'polypeptide(L)' 'MADDREKRCAVCGAPAIGTQVMGCCAAEVCAAHAHPSLLALAPGESRAEGDCYFRRYPAR' A
#
# COMPACT_ATOMS: atom_id res chain seq x y z
N MET A 1 -19.14 4.12 -8.36
CA MET A 1 -18.29 2.92 -8.33
C MET A 1 -17.43 3.00 -7.07
N ALA A 2 -17.97 2.60 -5.92
CA ALA A 2 -17.20 2.50 -4.69
C ALA A 2 -16.90 1.01 -4.50
N ASP A 3 -15.80 0.56 -5.12
CA ASP A 3 -15.24 -0.77 -4.87
C ASP A 3 -14.67 -0.73 -3.45
N ASP A 4 -15.54 -0.94 -2.46
CA ASP A 4 -15.20 -1.30 -1.08
C ASP A 4 -14.65 -2.73 -1.09
N ARG A 5 -13.66 -3.00 -1.96
CA ARG A 5 -12.84 -4.19 -1.84
C ARG A 5 -11.96 -3.89 -0.66
N GLU A 6 -12.32 -4.48 0.48
CA GLU A 6 -11.44 -4.64 1.63
C GLU A 6 -10.05 -4.97 1.08
N LYS A 7 -9.19 -3.97 1.04
CA LYS A 7 -7.89 -4.11 0.39
C LYS A 7 -7.09 -5.04 1.27
N ARG A 8 -6.72 -6.20 0.73
CA ARG A 8 -6.08 -7.29 1.48
C ARG A 8 -4.66 -7.44 0.97
N CYS A 9 -3.77 -7.80 1.89
CA CYS A 9 -2.39 -8.04 1.57
C CYS A 9 -2.29 -9.23 0.62
N ALA A 10 -1.62 -9.03 -0.51
CA ALA A 10 -1.39 -10.09 -1.50
C ALA A 10 -0.54 -11.26 -0.97
N VAL A 11 0.17 -11.06 0.15
CA VAL A 11 1.05 -12.06 0.76
C VAL A 11 0.31 -12.93 1.79
N CYS A 12 -0.43 -12.32 2.71
CA CYS A 12 -1.05 -13.03 3.84
C CYS A 12 -2.56 -12.85 3.98
N GLY A 13 -3.20 -12.02 3.15
CA GLY A 13 -4.64 -11.76 3.22
C GLY A 13 -5.09 -10.83 4.36
N ALA A 14 -4.18 -10.35 5.22
CA ALA A 14 -4.47 -9.36 6.26
C ALA A 14 -4.92 -8.02 5.66
N PRO A 15 -5.60 -7.13 6.42
CA PRO A 15 -5.96 -5.80 5.92
C PRO A 15 -4.73 -5.03 5.43
N ALA A 16 -4.75 -4.66 4.15
CA ALA A 16 -3.71 -3.87 3.52
C ALA A 16 -3.76 -2.44 4.04
N ILE A 17 -2.59 -1.93 4.41
CA ILE A 17 -2.46 -0.54 4.85
C ILE A 17 -2.19 0.40 3.68
N GLY A 18 -1.88 -0.15 2.51
CA GLY A 18 -1.50 0.60 1.32
C GLY A 18 -1.19 -0.28 0.12
N THR A 19 -0.83 0.37 -0.98
CA THR A 19 -0.26 -0.24 -2.18
C THR A 19 1.19 0.21 -2.32
N GLN A 20 2.07 -0.73 -2.63
CA GLN A 20 3.41 -0.44 -3.12
C GLN A 20 3.54 -0.92 -4.57
N VAL A 21 4.20 -0.10 -5.38
CA VAL A 21 4.52 -0.36 -6.78
C VAL A 21 6.04 -0.33 -6.85
N MET A 22 6.60 -1.44 -7.31
CA MET A 22 8.05 -1.58 -7.48
C MET A 22 8.29 -1.85 -8.96
N GLY A 23 8.51 -0.77 -9.71
CA GLY A 23 8.57 -0.76 -11.16
C GLY A 23 7.26 -1.17 -11.82
N CYS A 24 7.25 -2.31 -12.53
CA CYS A 24 6.08 -2.74 -13.30
C CYS A 24 4.98 -3.41 -12.46
N CYS A 25 5.26 -3.80 -11.22
CA CYS A 25 4.35 -4.58 -10.40
C CYS A 25 3.79 -3.74 -9.24
N ALA A 26 2.46 -3.70 -9.13
CA ALA A 26 1.74 -3.11 -8.00
C ALA A 26 1.17 -4.21 -7.10
N ALA A 27 1.38 -4.10 -5.80
CA ALA A 27 0.87 -5.04 -4.81
C ALA A 27 0.33 -4.32 -3.57
N GLU A 28 -0.80 -4.82 -3.05
CA GLU A 28 -1.39 -4.38 -1.79
C GLU A 28 -0.73 -5.12 -0.64
N VAL A 29 -0.32 -4.38 0.40
CA VAL A 29 0.51 -4.90 1.49
C VAL A 29 -0.01 -4.42 2.84
N CYS A 30 0.01 -5.32 3.84
CA CYS A 30 -0.27 -4.97 5.23
C CYS A 30 0.99 -4.45 5.93
N ALA A 31 0.87 -3.93 7.15
CA ALA A 31 2.00 -3.33 7.88
C ALA A 31 3.20 -4.27 8.06
N ALA A 32 2.97 -5.59 8.10
CA ALA A 32 4.04 -6.58 8.23
C ALA A 32 4.79 -6.85 6.90
N HIS A 33 4.12 -6.70 5.76
CA HIS A 33 4.68 -6.97 4.42
C HIS A 33 4.96 -5.68 3.62
N ALA A 34 4.62 -4.52 4.17
CA ALA A 34 4.84 -3.24 3.54
C ALA A 34 6.32 -2.85 3.57
N HIS A 35 6.78 -2.24 2.48
CA HIS A 35 8.11 -1.64 2.41
C HIS A 35 8.24 -0.58 3.52
N PRO A 36 9.42 -0.45 4.17
CA PRO A 36 9.65 0.57 5.20
C PRO A 36 9.30 1.99 4.73
N SER A 37 9.49 2.30 3.44
CA SER A 37 9.07 3.57 2.84
C SER A 37 7.58 3.81 2.93
N LEU A 38 6.74 2.77 2.80
CA LEU A 38 5.28 2.87 2.93
C LEU A 38 4.85 2.96 4.39
N LEU A 39 5.57 2.30 5.31
CA LEU A 39 5.35 2.41 6.75
C LEU A 39 5.71 3.79 7.30
N ALA A 40 6.67 4.47 6.67
CA ALA A 40 7.05 5.83 7.00
C ALA A 40 6.04 6.90 6.51
N LEU A 41 5.11 6.55 5.61
CA LEU A 41 4.10 7.49 5.13
C LEU A 41 2.99 7.72 6.14
N ALA A 42 2.43 8.93 6.18
CA ALA A 42 1.22 9.19 6.92
C ALA A 42 0.00 8.47 6.27
N PRO A 43 -1.04 8.12 7.04
CA PRO A 43 -2.28 7.56 6.48
C PRO A 43 -2.92 8.55 5.50
N GLY A 44 -3.14 8.11 4.27
CA GLY A 44 -3.64 8.95 3.16
C GLY A 44 -2.53 9.60 2.32
N GLU A 45 -1.28 9.42 2.69
CA GLU A 45 -0.14 9.97 1.94
C GLU A 45 0.37 8.99 0.88
N SER A 46 0.99 9.54 -0.16
CA SER A 46 1.66 8.75 -1.19
C SER A 46 2.99 9.39 -1.57
N ARG A 47 3.97 8.55 -1.87
CA ARG A 47 5.33 8.93 -2.20
C ARG A 47 5.81 8.14 -3.39
N ALA A 48 6.27 8.85 -4.41
CA ALA A 48 6.98 8.29 -5.54
C ALA A 48 8.49 8.47 -5.32
N GLU A 49 9.26 7.43 -5.58
CA GLU A 49 10.72 7.47 -5.66
C GLU A 49 11.17 6.80 -6.95
N GLY A 50 11.43 7.63 -7.98
CA GLY A 50 11.82 7.14 -9.30
C GLY A 50 10.77 6.20 -9.88
N ASP A 51 11.15 4.94 -10.06
CA ASP A 51 10.32 3.87 -10.62
C ASP A 51 9.43 3.16 -9.56
N CYS A 52 9.59 3.52 -8.28
CA CYS A 52 8.82 2.95 -7.19
C CYS A 52 7.75 3.94 -6.71
N TYR A 53 6.53 3.46 -6.46
CA TYR A 53 5.43 4.28 -5.95
C TYR A 53 4.77 3.63 -4.73
N PHE A 54 4.68 4.36 -3.63
CA PHE A 54 4.09 3.90 -2.38
C PHE A 54 2.88 4.77 -2.06
N ARG A 55 1.74 4.16 -1.76
CA ARG A 55 0.52 4.86 -1.34
C ARG A 55 -0.04 4.20 -0.09
N ARG A 56 -0.20 4.97 0.98
CA ARG A 56 -0.85 4.52 2.21
C ARG A 56 -2.32 4.91 2.20
N TYR A 57 -3.19 4.00 2.62
CA TYR A 57 -4.62 4.29 2.72
C TYR A 57 -4.90 5.20 3.92
N PRO A 58 -5.91 6.09 3.82
CA PRO A 58 -6.38 6.84 4.97
C PRO A 58 -6.99 5.89 5.99
N ALA A 59 -6.69 6.10 7.27
CA ALA A 59 -7.42 5.45 8.36
C ALA A 59 -8.81 6.08 8.41
N ARG A 60 -9.85 5.30 8.06
CA ARG A 60 -11.24 5.73 8.11
C ARG A 60 -11.78 5.67 9.54
#